data_AF-A0A955TER7-F1
#
_entry.id   AF-A0A955TER7-F1
#
_cell.length_a   1.000
_cell.length_b   1.000
_cell.length_c   1.000
_cell.angle_alpha   90.00
_cell.angle_beta   90.00
_cell.angle_gamma   90.00
#
_symmetry.space_group_name_H-M   'P 1'
#
loop_
_entity.id
_entity.type
_entity.pdbx_description
1 polymer ?
#
loop_
_entity_poly.entity_id
_entity_poly.type
_entity_poly.pdbx_seq_one_letter_code
_entity_poly.pdbx_strand_id
1 'polypeptide(L)'
;MKKALNPLYAILALFAFSVISVSPAFLHGEEADLKATRSEFQKIPIWVMGFSPVQRDTNLSEDLETQVASVLKADLKRSQIFSIAELPPAKGEFSDNKCMSLSSNLAPHFQKVTVSTWGRIGIGGTSSGVQGLILDACAFDPGQQDVLTGKRYFSLKTTETLTRLMAHRWADELVYRYTGEQGIARTKIAFVGQKDNGRELFVMDYDGYNPQQVTADGYLNLMPTWAPDRKSLVYTAYR
;
A
#
# COMPACT_ATOMS: atom_id res chain seq x y z
N MET A 1 1.19 62.54 69.15
CA MET A 1 1.17 61.78 70.43
C MET A 1 0.65 60.36 70.14
N LYS A 2 1.37 59.31 70.58
CA LYS A 2 0.94 57.94 71.03
C LYS A 2 -0.28 57.31 70.31
N LYS A 3 -0.36 56.07 69.81
CA LYS A 3 0.20 54.71 70.11
C LYS A 3 -0.39 53.79 69.00
N ALA A 4 0.37 52.92 68.33
CA ALA A 4 0.61 51.49 68.61
C ALA A 4 -0.58 50.51 68.44
N LEU A 5 -0.32 49.41 67.67
CA LEU A 5 -0.78 47.99 67.76
C LEU A 5 -1.57 47.37 66.55
N ASN A 6 -0.84 46.73 65.62
CA ASN A 6 -0.81 45.30 65.19
C ASN A 6 -2.05 44.35 65.42
N PRO A 7 -2.12 43.16 64.76
CA PRO A 7 -2.24 42.83 63.32
C PRO A 7 -3.28 41.67 63.09
N LEU A 8 -3.22 40.96 61.95
CA LEU A 8 -3.98 39.74 61.53
C LEU A 8 -5.43 39.93 61.06
N TYR A 9 -5.68 39.72 59.77
CA TYR A 9 -6.20 38.44 59.24
C TYR A 9 -6.09 38.45 57.70
N ALA A 10 -5.37 37.46 57.18
CA ALA A 10 -5.21 37.19 55.76
C ALA A 10 -6.34 36.26 55.30
N ILE A 11 -7.11 36.65 54.28
CA ILE A 11 -7.84 35.72 53.41
C ILE A 11 -7.84 36.33 52.00
N LEU A 12 -6.93 35.85 51.15
CA LEU A 12 -6.96 36.11 49.71
C LEU A 12 -7.54 34.85 49.05
N ALA A 13 -8.79 34.91 48.60
CA ALA A 13 -9.42 33.84 47.84
C ALA A 13 -8.96 33.91 46.37
N LEU A 14 -8.07 33.00 45.97
CA LEU A 14 -7.68 32.79 44.58
C LEU A 14 -8.65 31.79 43.93
N PHE A 15 -9.54 32.27 43.08
CA PHE A 15 -10.32 31.42 42.18
C PHE A 15 -9.40 30.93 41.05
N ALA A 16 -9.01 29.66 41.09
CA ALA A 16 -8.35 29.00 39.97
C ALA A 16 -9.43 28.55 38.97
N PHE A 17 -9.54 29.24 37.84
CA PHE A 17 -10.32 28.77 36.70
C PHE A 17 -9.51 27.70 35.97
N SER A 18 -9.85 26.42 36.17
CA SER A 18 -9.28 25.32 35.39
C SER A 18 -9.90 25.33 34.00
N VAL A 19 -9.13 25.74 32.99
CA VAL A 19 -9.48 25.52 31.58
C VAL A 19 -9.24 24.03 31.29
N ILE A 20 -10.32 23.27 31.18
CA ILE A 20 -10.26 21.88 30.72
C ILE A 20 -9.93 21.94 29.22
N SER A 21 -8.67 21.69 28.86
CA SER A 21 -8.32 21.47 27.46
C SER A 21 -8.80 20.08 27.05
N VAL A 22 -9.91 20.02 26.32
CA VAL A 22 -10.32 18.80 25.63
C VAL A 22 -9.38 18.66 24.44
N SER A 23 -8.34 17.83 24.57
CA SER A 23 -7.52 17.44 23.42
C SER A 23 -8.41 16.66 22.45
N PRO A 24 -8.46 17.02 21.16
CA PRO A 24 -9.12 16.18 20.17
C PRO A 24 -8.40 14.83 20.14
N ALA A 25 -9.15 13.76 20.39
CA ALA A 25 -8.66 12.40 20.20
C ALA A 25 -8.38 12.23 18.70
N PHE A 26 -7.12 12.35 18.31
CA PHE A 26 -6.67 11.90 17.01
C PHE A 26 -6.87 10.39 16.96
N LEU A 27 -7.81 9.93 16.12
CA LEU A 27 -7.87 8.55 15.65
C LEU A 27 -6.54 8.27 14.95
N HIS A 28 -5.58 7.71 15.68
CA HIS A 28 -4.41 7.10 15.08
C HIS A 28 -4.92 5.84 14.39
N GLY A 29 -4.88 5.81 13.06
CA GLY A 29 -4.98 4.57 12.33
C GLY A 29 -3.81 3.69 12.76
N GLU A 30 -4.07 2.70 13.59
CA GLU A 30 -3.09 1.68 13.92
C GLU A 30 -2.81 0.90 12.64
N GLU A 31 -1.57 0.95 12.17
CA GLU A 31 -1.12 0.18 11.02
C GLU A 31 -1.23 -1.31 11.39
N ALA A 32 -2.24 -1.99 10.85
CA ALA A 32 -2.44 -3.42 11.10
C ALA A 32 -1.31 -4.21 10.40
N ASP A 33 -0.23 -4.46 11.13
CA ASP A 33 0.95 -5.18 10.62
C ASP A 33 0.73 -6.70 10.75
N LEU A 34 0.43 -7.36 9.63
CA LEU A 34 0.26 -8.81 9.56
C LEU A 34 1.63 -9.51 9.70
N LYS A 35 1.94 -9.99 10.91
CA LYS A 35 3.11 -10.83 11.17
C LYS A 35 2.76 -12.31 11.06
N ALA A 36 2.99 -12.90 9.88
CA ALA A 36 2.99 -14.35 9.71
C ALA A 36 4.43 -14.89 9.88
N THR A 37 4.70 -15.59 10.97
CA THR A 37 5.97 -16.29 11.22
C THR A 37 5.88 -17.72 10.69
N ARG A 38 6.56 -18.02 9.59
CA ARG A 38 6.81 -19.39 9.13
C ARG A 38 8.32 -19.63 9.13
N SER A 39 8.76 -20.64 9.88
CA SER A 39 10.15 -20.76 10.34
C SER A 39 11.16 -21.31 9.33
N GLU A 40 10.78 -21.76 8.12
CA GLU A 40 11.72 -22.52 7.26
C GLU A 40 11.63 -22.27 5.74
N PHE A 41 10.90 -21.26 5.26
CA PHE A 41 10.90 -20.97 3.81
C PHE A 41 12.05 -20.04 3.43
N GLN A 42 12.97 -20.51 2.59
CA GLN A 42 14.00 -19.65 2.00
C GLN A 42 13.35 -18.66 1.03
N LYS A 43 13.32 -17.39 1.43
CA LYS A 43 12.76 -16.30 0.62
C LYS A 43 13.58 -16.07 -0.65
N ILE A 44 12.90 -15.75 -1.73
CA ILE A 44 13.48 -15.46 -3.04
C ILE A 44 14.00 -14.02 -3.04
N PRO A 45 15.32 -13.78 -3.15
CA PRO A 45 15.84 -12.42 -3.16
C PRO A 45 15.46 -11.72 -4.47
N ILE A 46 14.76 -10.59 -4.35
CA ILE A 46 14.27 -9.77 -5.46
C ILE A 46 14.83 -8.35 -5.39
N TRP A 47 15.35 -7.86 -6.51
CA TRP A 47 15.70 -6.45 -6.65
C TRP A 47 14.56 -5.68 -7.30
N VAL A 48 13.94 -4.77 -6.56
CA VAL A 48 13.02 -3.77 -7.11
C VAL A 48 13.83 -2.54 -7.52
N MET A 49 14.19 -2.48 -8.80
CA MET A 49 15.16 -1.50 -9.34
C MET A 49 14.61 -0.07 -9.31
N GLY A 50 13.37 0.09 -9.76
CA GLY A 50 12.69 1.38 -9.86
C GLY A 50 11.70 1.45 -11.02
N PHE A 51 10.90 2.50 -11.01
CA PHE A 51 9.97 2.83 -12.08
C PHE A 51 10.39 4.13 -12.74
N SER A 52 10.17 4.24 -14.06
CA SER A 52 10.46 5.44 -14.84
C SER A 52 9.18 6.02 -15.46
N PRO A 53 9.16 7.29 -15.89
CA PRO A 53 8.01 7.82 -16.61
C PRO A 53 7.89 7.16 -18.00
N VAL A 54 6.66 6.89 -18.46
CA VAL A 54 6.38 6.45 -19.86
C VAL A 54 6.72 7.55 -20.86
N GLN A 55 6.32 8.78 -20.55
CA GLN A 55 6.69 10.04 -21.19
C GLN A 55 6.75 11.12 -20.09
N ARG A 56 7.58 12.18 -20.24
CA ARG A 56 7.52 13.33 -19.34
C ARG A 56 6.20 14.06 -19.57
N ASP A 57 5.16 13.66 -18.84
CA ASP A 57 3.91 14.40 -18.74
C ASP A 57 3.97 15.23 -17.46
N THR A 58 3.90 16.56 -17.60
CA THR A 58 3.95 17.50 -16.48
C THR A 58 2.68 17.50 -15.63
N ASN A 59 1.64 16.76 -16.03
CA ASN A 59 0.33 16.74 -15.37
C ASN A 59 0.12 15.54 -14.42
N LEU A 60 1.08 14.63 -14.33
CA LEU A 60 1.04 13.54 -13.36
C LEU A 60 1.80 13.93 -12.10
N SER A 61 1.37 13.42 -10.94
CA SER A 61 2.07 13.62 -9.68
C SER A 61 3.51 13.13 -9.80
N GLU A 62 4.48 13.94 -9.36
CA GLU A 62 5.92 13.59 -9.39
C GLU A 62 6.25 12.32 -8.59
N ASP A 63 5.34 11.87 -7.72
CA ASP A 63 5.54 10.73 -6.83
C ASP A 63 5.00 9.38 -7.35
N LEU A 64 4.48 9.33 -8.58
CA LEU A 64 3.76 8.16 -9.10
C LEU A 64 4.66 6.90 -9.17
N GLU A 65 5.89 7.06 -9.65
CA GLU A 65 6.91 6.03 -9.72
C GLU A 65 7.27 5.52 -8.32
N THR A 66 7.43 6.44 -7.37
CA THR A 66 7.76 6.14 -5.98
C THR A 66 6.61 5.41 -5.30
N GLN A 67 5.37 5.80 -5.58
CA GLN A 67 4.16 5.16 -5.07
C GLN A 67 4.02 3.73 -5.58
N VAL A 68 4.18 3.48 -6.88
CA VAL A 68 4.14 2.11 -7.42
C VAL A 68 5.26 1.26 -6.82
N ALA A 69 6.48 1.81 -6.73
CA ALA A 69 7.61 1.11 -6.15
C ALA A 69 7.39 0.75 -4.68
N SER A 70 6.80 1.66 -3.89
CA SER A 70 6.56 1.45 -2.46
C SER A 70 5.48 0.39 -2.23
N VAL A 71 4.37 0.46 -2.97
CA VAL A 71 3.29 -0.52 -2.92
C VAL A 71 3.81 -1.90 -3.32
N LEU A 72 4.52 -2.00 -4.46
CA LEU A 72 5.09 -3.26 -4.91
C LEU A 72 6.05 -3.88 -3.88
N LYS A 73 6.97 -3.08 -3.31
CA LYS A 73 7.89 -3.57 -2.28
C LYS A 73 7.13 -4.07 -1.05
N ALA A 74 6.10 -3.35 -0.62
CA ALA A 74 5.28 -3.73 0.52
C ALA A 74 4.52 -5.04 0.24
N ASP A 75 3.94 -5.20 -0.95
CA ASP A 75 3.23 -6.41 -1.36
C ASP A 75 4.15 -7.64 -1.40
N LEU A 76 5.30 -7.50 -2.07
CA LEU A 76 6.30 -8.58 -2.17
C LEU A 76 6.80 -8.98 -0.77
N LYS A 77 7.02 -8.01 0.14
CA LYS A 77 7.40 -8.29 1.53
C LYS A 77 6.28 -9.00 2.31
N ARG A 78 5.03 -8.52 2.21
CA ARG A 78 3.86 -9.11 2.89
C ARG A 78 3.55 -10.53 2.40
N SER A 79 3.86 -10.84 1.13
CA SER A 79 3.69 -12.18 0.57
C SER A 79 4.49 -13.27 1.29
N GLN A 80 5.54 -12.89 2.05
CA GLN A 80 6.52 -13.79 2.68
C GLN A 80 7.29 -14.70 1.71
N ILE A 81 7.09 -14.57 0.39
CA ILE A 81 7.81 -15.35 -0.63
C ILE A 81 9.14 -14.70 -0.97
N PHE A 82 9.18 -13.37 -0.98
CA PHE A 82 10.34 -12.61 -1.43
C PHE A 82 11.07 -11.91 -0.28
N SER A 83 12.40 -11.77 -0.44
CA SER A 83 13.23 -10.85 0.35
C SER A 83 13.68 -9.71 -0.55
N ILE A 84 13.35 -8.46 -0.18
CA ILE A 84 13.75 -7.30 -0.98
C ILE A 84 15.25 -7.08 -0.80
N ALA A 85 16.00 -7.12 -1.90
CA ALA A 85 17.42 -6.85 -1.88
C ALA A 85 17.70 -5.35 -1.75
N GLU A 86 18.56 -5.00 -0.81
CA GLU A 86 19.07 -3.63 -0.63
C GLU A 86 20.21 -3.38 -1.62
N LEU A 87 19.84 -3.02 -2.83
CA LEU A 87 20.75 -2.67 -3.92
C LEU A 87 20.49 -1.25 -4.39
N PRO A 88 21.50 -0.57 -4.99
CA PRO A 88 21.33 0.77 -5.52
C PRO A 88 20.11 0.85 -6.46
N PRO A 89 19.40 1.98 -6.53
CA PRO A 89 18.32 2.14 -7.50
C PRO A 89 18.90 2.05 -8.92
N ALA A 90 18.16 1.40 -9.80
CA ALA A 90 18.51 1.27 -11.20
C ALA A 90 17.25 1.36 -12.05
N LYS A 91 17.43 1.53 -13.36
CA LYS A 91 16.33 1.55 -14.31
C LYS A 91 16.55 0.43 -15.31
N GLY A 92 15.49 -0.29 -15.64
CA GLY A 92 15.54 -1.21 -16.77
C GLY A 92 15.13 -0.50 -18.05
N GLU A 93 15.36 -1.18 -19.16
CA GLU A 93 15.21 -0.61 -20.49
C GLU A 93 13.93 -1.10 -21.16
N PHE A 94 13.40 -0.25 -22.04
CA PHE A 94 12.23 -0.53 -22.86
C PHE A 94 12.53 -0.14 -24.30
N SER A 95 12.15 -0.99 -25.25
CA SER A 95 12.18 -0.68 -26.68
C SER A 95 10.84 -1.10 -27.30
N ASP A 96 10.21 -0.22 -28.08
CA ASP A 96 8.91 -0.47 -28.72
C ASP A 96 7.85 -1.08 -27.79
N ASN A 97 7.75 -0.57 -26.56
CA ASN A 97 6.86 -1.07 -25.49
C ASN A 97 7.14 -2.50 -25.02
N LYS A 98 8.31 -3.04 -25.28
CA LYS A 98 8.76 -4.35 -24.79
C LYS A 98 9.85 -4.17 -23.73
N CYS A 99 9.83 -5.07 -22.75
CA CYS A 99 10.90 -5.23 -21.78
C CYS A 99 12.17 -5.68 -22.50
N MET A 100 13.28 -5.01 -22.23
CA MET A 100 14.59 -5.40 -22.76
C MET A 100 15.41 -6.13 -21.69
N SER A 101 16.33 -6.99 -22.11
CA SER A 101 17.32 -7.57 -21.20
C SER A 101 18.13 -6.46 -20.53
N LEU A 102 18.52 -6.70 -19.29
CA LEU A 102 19.28 -5.72 -18.52
C LEU A 102 20.75 -5.68 -18.97
N SER A 103 21.35 -4.49 -18.87
CA SER A 103 22.74 -4.28 -19.25
C SER A 103 23.72 -5.09 -18.40
N SER A 104 24.82 -5.52 -19.04
CA SER A 104 25.88 -6.32 -18.41
C SER A 104 26.62 -5.57 -17.30
N ASN A 105 26.54 -4.23 -17.27
CA ASN A 105 27.10 -3.44 -16.18
C ASN A 105 26.42 -3.70 -14.81
N LEU A 106 25.21 -4.26 -14.80
CA LEU A 106 24.50 -4.65 -13.58
C LEU A 106 24.87 -6.05 -13.08
N ALA A 107 25.71 -6.79 -13.82
CA ALA A 107 26.13 -8.16 -13.47
C ALA A 107 26.65 -8.34 -12.03
N PRO A 108 27.39 -7.38 -11.42
CA PRO A 108 27.81 -7.52 -10.03
C PRO A 108 26.65 -7.61 -9.02
N HIS A 109 25.50 -7.00 -9.34
CA HIS A 109 24.31 -7.03 -8.49
C HIS A 109 23.50 -8.32 -8.67
N PHE A 110 23.55 -8.92 -9.86
CA PHE A 110 22.82 -10.14 -10.21
C PHE A 110 23.22 -11.35 -9.38
N GLN A 111 24.43 -11.39 -8.85
CA GLN A 111 24.87 -12.47 -7.95
C GLN A 111 24.14 -12.47 -6.59
N LYS A 112 23.44 -11.38 -6.25
CA LYS A 112 22.76 -11.19 -4.96
C LYS A 112 21.26 -11.42 -5.04
N VAL A 113 20.71 -11.65 -6.24
CA VAL A 113 19.28 -11.79 -6.47
C VAL A 113 18.93 -12.90 -7.43
N THR A 114 17.78 -13.53 -7.20
CA THR A 114 17.19 -14.50 -8.13
C THR A 114 16.39 -13.80 -9.22
N VAL A 115 15.87 -12.60 -8.92
CA VAL A 115 15.02 -11.86 -9.86
C VAL A 115 15.19 -10.36 -9.70
N SER A 116 15.17 -9.66 -10.83
CA SER A 116 15.13 -8.21 -10.89
C SER A 116 13.82 -7.77 -11.51
N THR A 117 13.17 -6.76 -10.92
CA THR A 117 11.96 -6.17 -11.48
C THR A 117 12.08 -4.65 -11.59
N TRP A 118 11.57 -4.13 -12.70
CA TRP A 118 11.51 -2.71 -13.01
C TRP A 118 10.23 -2.42 -13.77
N GLY A 119 9.95 -1.13 -13.96
CA GLY A 119 8.84 -0.75 -14.80
C GLY A 119 8.89 0.68 -15.26
N ARG A 120 7.80 1.09 -15.88
CA ARG A 120 7.51 2.49 -16.15
C ARG A 120 6.02 2.76 -16.02
N ILE A 121 5.68 3.94 -15.51
CA ILE A 121 4.30 4.38 -15.34
C ILE A 121 4.11 5.77 -15.91
N GLY A 122 2.93 6.05 -16.46
CA GLY A 122 2.59 7.38 -16.96
C GLY A 122 1.45 7.36 -17.96
N ILE A 123 1.16 8.51 -18.56
CA ILE A 123 0.21 8.57 -19.67
C ILE A 123 0.88 8.04 -20.93
N GLY A 124 0.21 7.14 -21.62
CA GLY A 124 0.66 6.66 -22.92
C GLY A 124 -0.49 6.17 -23.79
N GLY A 125 -0.20 6.05 -25.08
CA GLY A 125 -1.14 5.56 -26.08
C GLY A 125 -1.17 4.04 -26.17
N THR A 126 -2.36 3.51 -26.44
CA THR A 126 -2.54 2.16 -26.97
C THR A 126 -2.31 2.13 -28.48
N SER A 127 -2.19 0.95 -29.09
CA SER A 127 -2.07 0.81 -30.55
C SER A 127 -3.27 1.36 -31.33
N SER A 128 -4.43 1.51 -30.67
CA SER A 128 -5.63 2.12 -31.24
C SER A 128 -5.68 3.65 -31.06
N GLY A 129 -4.62 4.27 -30.51
CA GLY A 129 -4.55 5.72 -30.31
C GLY A 129 -5.24 6.24 -29.04
N VAL A 130 -5.88 5.37 -28.25
CA VAL A 130 -6.50 5.77 -26.98
C VAL A 130 -5.42 6.01 -25.94
N GLN A 131 -5.40 7.20 -25.34
CA GLN A 131 -4.50 7.55 -24.25
C GLN A 131 -5.10 7.17 -22.89
N GLY A 132 -4.22 6.79 -21.97
CA GLY A 132 -4.59 6.50 -20.59
C GLY A 132 -3.36 6.23 -19.72
N LEU A 133 -3.61 5.98 -18.44
CA LEU A 133 -2.59 5.54 -17.50
C LEU A 133 -2.11 4.15 -17.89
N ILE A 134 -0.80 4.01 -18.07
CA ILE A 134 -0.12 2.75 -18.38
C ILE A 134 0.87 2.43 -17.27
N LEU A 135 0.88 1.19 -16.80
CA LEU A 135 1.99 0.59 -16.06
C LEU A 135 2.57 -0.55 -16.90
N ASP A 136 3.80 -0.38 -17.38
CA ASP A 136 4.59 -1.48 -17.92
C ASP A 136 5.52 -2.00 -16.82
N ALA A 137 5.49 -3.31 -16.58
CA ALA A 137 6.30 -3.95 -15.55
C ALA A 137 6.98 -5.19 -16.10
N CYS A 138 8.23 -5.38 -15.71
CA CYS A 138 9.13 -6.39 -16.25
C CYS A 138 9.80 -7.16 -15.12
N ALA A 139 10.05 -8.45 -15.37
CA ALA A 139 10.84 -9.32 -14.52
C ALA A 139 11.95 -9.96 -15.36
N PHE A 140 13.14 -10.04 -14.78
CA PHE A 140 14.34 -10.61 -15.40
C PHE A 140 14.96 -11.64 -14.47
N ASP A 141 15.37 -12.77 -15.04
CA ASP A 141 16.13 -13.82 -14.37
C ASP A 141 17.62 -13.62 -14.70
N PRO A 142 18.44 -13.21 -13.73
CA PRO A 142 19.85 -13.01 -13.98
C PRO A 142 20.65 -14.29 -14.21
N GLY A 143 20.15 -15.44 -13.76
CA GLY A 143 20.77 -16.75 -14.01
C GLY A 143 20.62 -17.18 -15.46
N GLN A 144 19.45 -16.92 -16.06
CA GLN A 144 19.18 -17.20 -17.48
C GLN A 144 19.58 -16.05 -18.41
N GLN A 145 19.87 -14.87 -17.85
CA GLN A 145 20.11 -13.63 -18.59
C GLN A 145 18.97 -13.26 -19.55
N ASP A 146 17.73 -13.56 -19.16
CA ASP A 146 16.55 -13.35 -20.00
C ASP A 146 15.39 -12.69 -19.23
N VAL A 147 14.53 -12.02 -19.98
CA VAL A 147 13.29 -11.44 -19.48
C VAL A 147 12.30 -12.56 -19.22
N LEU A 148 11.98 -12.80 -17.95
CA LEU A 148 10.99 -13.79 -17.52
C LEU A 148 9.58 -13.43 -18.02
N THR A 149 9.19 -12.16 -17.85
CA THR A 149 7.86 -11.70 -18.25
C THR A 149 7.80 -10.19 -18.29
N GLY A 150 7.00 -9.68 -19.23
CA GLY A 150 6.56 -8.29 -19.30
C GLY A 150 5.05 -8.21 -19.31
N LYS A 151 4.48 -7.26 -18.55
CA LYS A 151 3.04 -6.99 -18.53
C LYS A 151 2.79 -5.50 -18.71
N ARG A 152 1.73 -5.19 -19.45
CA ARG A 152 1.16 -3.85 -19.57
C ARG A 152 -0.21 -3.83 -18.90
N TYR A 153 -0.41 -2.90 -17.98
CA TYR A 153 -1.71 -2.55 -17.41
C TYR A 153 -2.14 -1.20 -17.96
N PHE A 154 -3.42 -1.05 -18.24
CA PHE A 154 -3.99 0.15 -18.85
C PHE A 154 -5.26 0.58 -18.11
N SER A 155 -5.45 1.89 -17.98
CA SER A 155 -6.67 2.50 -17.45
C SER A 155 -6.95 3.84 -18.11
N LEU A 156 -8.23 4.11 -18.38
CA LEU A 156 -8.69 5.43 -18.85
C LEU A 156 -8.71 6.49 -17.73
N LYS A 157 -8.63 6.06 -16.48
CA LYS A 157 -8.64 6.92 -15.30
C LYS A 157 -7.28 6.92 -14.61
N THR A 158 -6.87 8.09 -14.15
CA THR A 158 -5.70 8.33 -13.32
C THR A 158 -6.13 8.56 -11.88
N THR A 159 -6.27 7.48 -11.12
CA THR A 159 -6.56 7.56 -9.68
C THR A 159 -5.54 6.76 -8.89
N GLU A 160 -5.27 7.18 -7.66
CA GLU A 160 -4.39 6.46 -6.74
C GLU A 160 -4.82 5.00 -6.56
N THR A 161 -6.11 4.74 -6.38
CA THR A 161 -6.66 3.38 -6.26
C THR A 161 -6.30 2.50 -7.47
N LEU A 162 -6.32 3.06 -8.68
CA LEU A 162 -5.98 2.32 -9.89
C LEU A 162 -4.47 2.10 -10.01
N THR A 163 -3.65 3.08 -9.66
CA THR A 163 -2.19 2.94 -9.57
C THR A 163 -1.80 1.81 -8.61
N ARG A 164 -2.37 1.82 -7.41
CA ARG A 164 -2.17 0.77 -6.40
C ARG A 164 -2.62 -0.60 -6.91
N LEU A 165 -3.80 -0.68 -7.53
CA LEU A 165 -4.29 -1.92 -8.13
C LEU A 165 -3.34 -2.47 -9.21
N MET A 166 -2.73 -1.62 -10.04
CA MET A 166 -1.75 -2.05 -11.03
C MET A 166 -0.49 -2.62 -10.36
N ALA A 167 0.00 -2.00 -9.28
CA ALA A 167 1.11 -2.53 -8.48
C ALA A 167 0.76 -3.88 -7.83
N HIS A 168 -0.41 -4.02 -7.21
CA HIS A 168 -0.91 -5.29 -6.64
C HIS A 168 -1.01 -6.39 -7.69
N ARG A 169 -1.49 -6.07 -8.91
CA ARG A 169 -1.54 -7.03 -10.02
C ARG A 169 -0.16 -7.52 -10.43
N TRP A 170 0.84 -6.64 -10.38
CA TRP A 170 2.21 -7.01 -10.71
C TRP A 170 2.84 -7.87 -9.61
N ALA A 171 2.62 -7.53 -8.34
CA ALA A 171 3.05 -8.34 -7.21
C ALA A 171 2.46 -9.76 -7.28
N ASP A 172 1.15 -9.88 -7.57
CA ASP A 172 0.48 -11.17 -7.72
C ASP A 172 1.00 -11.98 -8.91
N GLU A 173 1.36 -11.33 -10.03
CA GLU A 173 2.00 -12.00 -11.17
C GLU A 173 3.36 -12.58 -10.78
N LEU A 174 4.18 -11.82 -10.05
CA LEU A 174 5.47 -12.31 -9.55
C LEU A 174 5.26 -13.47 -8.57
N VAL A 175 4.32 -13.38 -7.63
CA VAL A 175 3.98 -14.48 -6.71
C VAL A 175 3.61 -15.73 -7.52
N TYR A 176 2.68 -15.63 -8.45
CA TYR A 176 2.22 -16.75 -9.25
C TYR A 176 3.35 -17.41 -10.06
N ARG A 177 4.26 -16.62 -10.62
CA ARG A 177 5.41 -17.14 -11.38
C ARG A 177 6.32 -18.03 -10.55
N TYR A 178 6.49 -17.73 -9.26
CA TYR A 178 7.41 -18.44 -8.39
C TYR A 178 6.75 -19.52 -7.53
N THR A 179 5.44 -19.45 -7.31
CA THR A 179 4.74 -20.41 -6.45
C THR A 179 3.71 -21.27 -7.16
N GLY A 180 3.23 -20.85 -8.35
CA GLY A 180 2.06 -21.44 -9.02
C GLY A 180 0.72 -21.07 -8.37
N GLU A 181 0.74 -20.34 -7.26
CA GLU A 181 -0.44 -19.93 -6.50
C GLU A 181 -0.81 -18.48 -6.75
N GLN A 182 -2.11 -18.16 -6.72
CA GLN A 182 -2.55 -16.77 -6.87
C GLN A 182 -2.11 -15.93 -5.67
N GLY A 183 -1.49 -14.78 -5.94
CA GLY A 183 -1.21 -13.79 -4.90
C GLY A 183 -2.49 -13.19 -4.30
N ILE A 184 -2.33 -12.60 -3.11
CA ILE A 184 -3.45 -12.05 -2.32
C ILE A 184 -3.50 -10.52 -2.34
N ALA A 185 -2.61 -9.83 -3.06
CA ALA A 185 -2.49 -8.38 -2.98
C ALA A 185 -3.71 -7.62 -3.53
N ARG A 186 -4.59 -8.31 -4.26
CA ARG A 186 -5.85 -7.75 -4.78
C ARG A 186 -7.08 -8.10 -3.94
N THR A 187 -6.89 -8.81 -2.84
CA THR A 187 -7.98 -9.20 -1.95
C THR A 187 -8.42 -8.03 -1.07
N LYS A 188 -9.51 -8.23 -0.33
CA LYS A 188 -10.09 -7.23 0.57
C LYS A 188 -10.36 -7.87 1.93
N ILE A 189 -10.28 -7.05 2.97
CA ILE A 189 -10.57 -7.43 4.35
C ILE A 189 -11.91 -6.82 4.73
N ALA A 190 -12.84 -7.65 5.18
CA ALA A 190 -14.06 -7.20 5.83
C ALA A 190 -13.83 -7.22 7.35
N PHE A 191 -14.18 -6.14 8.03
CA PHE A 191 -13.97 -6.00 9.47
C PHE A 191 -15.10 -5.23 10.12
N VAL A 192 -15.19 -5.35 11.45
CA VAL A 192 -16.14 -4.58 12.26
C VAL A 192 -15.39 -3.38 12.84
N GLY A 193 -15.90 -2.18 12.61
CA GLY A 193 -15.40 -0.93 13.18
C GLY A 193 -16.44 -0.32 14.11
N GLN A 194 -15.98 0.42 15.11
CA GLN A 194 -16.87 1.22 15.97
C GLN A 194 -17.07 2.60 15.33
N LYS A 195 -18.32 3.03 15.20
CA LYS A 195 -18.66 4.38 14.78
C LYS A 195 -19.87 4.85 15.58
N ASP A 196 -19.73 5.99 16.25
CA ASP A 196 -20.68 6.49 17.23
C ASP A 196 -21.03 5.41 18.29
N ASN A 197 -22.32 5.13 18.47
CA ASN A 197 -22.82 4.11 19.41
C ASN A 197 -23.02 2.72 18.77
N GLY A 198 -22.71 2.56 17.47
CA GLY A 198 -22.91 1.32 16.72
C GLY A 198 -21.62 0.55 16.45
N ARG A 199 -21.77 -0.73 16.08
CA ARG A 199 -20.70 -1.52 15.46
C ARG A 199 -21.08 -1.77 14.03
N GLU A 200 -20.29 -1.22 13.12
CA GLU A 200 -20.58 -1.18 11.69
C GLU A 200 -19.56 -2.00 10.91
N LEU A 201 -19.97 -2.48 9.74
CA LEU A 201 -19.11 -3.23 8.84
C LEU A 201 -18.34 -2.29 7.94
N PHE A 202 -17.07 -2.62 7.74
CA PHE A 202 -16.17 -1.92 6.85
C PHE A 202 -15.46 -2.93 5.95
N VAL A 203 -15.04 -2.46 4.78
CA VAL A 203 -14.19 -3.20 3.84
C VAL A 203 -13.00 -2.33 3.47
N MET A 204 -11.81 -2.91 3.49
CA MET A 204 -10.57 -2.26 3.04
C MET A 204 -9.78 -3.18 2.09
N ASP A 205 -8.78 -2.62 1.41
CA ASP A 205 -7.82 -3.41 0.64
C ASP A 205 -6.99 -4.29 1.58
N TYR A 206 -6.36 -5.35 1.04
CA TYR A 206 -5.65 -6.36 1.84
C TYR A 206 -4.53 -5.79 2.73
N ASP A 207 -3.99 -4.63 2.35
CA ASP A 207 -2.92 -3.92 3.06
C ASP A 207 -3.43 -2.78 3.94
N GLY A 208 -4.74 -2.72 4.20
CA GLY A 208 -5.37 -1.75 5.09
C GLY A 208 -5.78 -0.44 4.41
N TYR A 209 -5.50 -0.27 3.13
CA TYR A 209 -5.81 0.96 2.41
C TYR A 209 -7.31 1.07 2.05
N ASN A 210 -7.79 2.32 1.89
CA ASN A 210 -9.16 2.64 1.45
C ASN A 210 -10.25 1.90 2.24
N PRO A 211 -10.35 2.10 3.57
CA PRO A 211 -11.47 1.57 4.35
C PRO A 211 -12.77 2.26 3.95
N GLN A 212 -13.79 1.46 3.65
CA GLN A 212 -15.11 1.89 3.22
C GLN A 212 -16.17 1.31 4.14
N GLN A 213 -17.06 2.16 4.63
CA GLN A 213 -18.19 1.74 5.44
C GLN A 213 -19.25 1.05 4.57
N VAL A 214 -19.68 -0.15 4.98
CA VAL A 214 -20.68 -0.97 4.28
C VAL A 214 -22.06 -0.81 4.92
N THR A 215 -22.14 -0.78 6.25
CA THR A 215 -23.38 -0.58 7.00
C THR A 215 -23.32 0.75 7.75
N ALA A 216 -24.46 1.43 7.88
CA ALA A 216 -24.56 2.73 8.55
C ALA A 216 -25.95 2.89 9.19
N ASP A 217 -26.46 1.82 9.80
CA ASP A 217 -27.80 1.77 10.38
C ASP A 217 -27.81 1.99 11.91
N GLY A 218 -26.64 2.17 12.53
CA GLY A 218 -26.48 2.48 13.96
C GLY A 218 -26.69 1.27 14.87
N TYR A 219 -26.89 0.08 14.31
CA TYR A 219 -27.11 -1.16 15.03
C TYR A 219 -25.80 -1.90 15.30
N LEU A 220 -25.92 -3.06 15.98
CA LEU A 220 -24.80 -3.96 16.21
C LEU A 220 -24.71 -4.95 15.04
N ASN A 221 -23.81 -4.66 14.09
CA ASN A 221 -23.51 -5.50 12.93
C ASN A 221 -22.21 -6.29 13.17
N LEU A 222 -22.29 -7.63 13.09
CA LEU A 222 -21.23 -8.55 13.52
C LEU A 222 -21.01 -9.71 12.54
N MET A 223 -19.86 -10.37 12.71
CA MET A 223 -19.49 -11.61 12.03
C MET A 223 -19.65 -11.55 10.50
N PRO A 224 -19.03 -10.56 9.83
CA PRO A 224 -19.09 -10.50 8.38
C PRO A 224 -18.41 -11.73 7.76
N THR A 225 -19.03 -12.31 6.75
CA THR A 225 -18.42 -13.33 5.89
C THR A 225 -18.67 -13.00 4.42
N TRP A 226 -17.68 -13.24 3.57
CA TRP A 226 -17.83 -13.06 2.13
C TRP A 226 -18.71 -14.16 1.56
N ALA A 227 -19.71 -13.76 0.78
CA ALA A 227 -20.48 -14.70 -0.02
C ALA A 227 -19.57 -15.35 -1.09
N PRO A 228 -19.90 -16.55 -1.62
CA PRO A 228 -19.09 -17.23 -2.63
C PRO A 228 -18.85 -16.41 -3.90
N ASP A 229 -19.71 -15.45 -4.19
CA ASP A 229 -19.59 -14.52 -5.32
C ASP A 229 -18.51 -13.44 -5.12
N ARG A 230 -17.96 -13.30 -3.91
CA ARG A 230 -16.96 -12.31 -3.48
C ARG A 230 -17.38 -10.86 -3.69
N LYS A 231 -18.68 -10.61 -3.84
CA LYS A 231 -19.26 -9.28 -4.07
C LYS A 231 -20.19 -8.86 -2.94
N SER A 232 -20.72 -9.82 -2.18
CA SER A 232 -21.61 -9.56 -1.07
C SER A 232 -21.02 -10.03 0.26
N LEU A 233 -21.43 -9.36 1.33
CA LEU A 233 -21.17 -9.77 2.71
C LEU A 233 -22.47 -10.28 3.32
N VAL A 234 -22.38 -11.41 4.02
CA VAL A 234 -23.41 -11.91 4.93
C VAL A 234 -22.97 -11.57 6.35
N TYR A 235 -23.90 -11.09 7.18
CA TYR A 235 -23.59 -10.63 8.53
C TYR A 235 -24.79 -10.81 9.46
N THR A 236 -24.54 -10.72 10.77
CA THR A 236 -25.58 -10.74 11.81
C THR A 236 -25.85 -9.32 12.30
N ALA A 237 -27.11 -8.89 12.28
CA ALA A 237 -27.56 -7.60 12.77
C ALA A 237 -28.48 -7.76 14.00
N TYR A 238 -28.24 -6.99 15.06
CA TYR A 238 -29.12 -6.92 16.23
C TYR A 238 -29.85 -5.59 16.22
N ARG A 239 -31.18 -5.65 16.07
CA ARG A 239 -32.08 -4.50 15.94
C ARG A 239 -33.10 -4.45 17.07
#